data_AF-A0A763GR25-F1
#
_entry.id   AF-A0A763GR25-F1
#
_cell.length_a   1.000
_cell.length_b   1.000
_cell.length_c   1.000
_cell.angle_alpha   90.00
_cell.angle_beta   90.00
_cell.angle_gamma   90.00
#
_symmetry.space_group_name_H-M   'P 1'
#
loop_
_entity.id
_entity.type
_entity.pdbx_description
1 polymer ?
#
loop_
_entity_poly.entity_id
_entity_poly.type
_entity_poly.pdbx_seq_one_letter_code
_entity_poly.pdbx_strand_id
1 'polypeptide(L)' 'MPHNVRCRHCNKLLARASFDFIEVKCPRCKTLNTITSPSAIEHPTYTRNHACGEQQETSVPRYHTA' A
#
# COMPACT_ATOMS: atom_id res chain seq x y z
N MET A 1 12.41 -13.74 -15.36
CA MET A 1 13.79 -13.21 -15.35
C MET A 1 14.05 -12.58 -13.99
N PRO A 2 15.23 -12.80 -13.36
CA PRO A 2 15.53 -12.22 -12.05
C PRO A 2 15.88 -10.74 -12.16
N HIS A 3 15.41 -9.93 -11.21
CA HIS A 3 15.65 -8.49 -11.11
C HIS A 3 16.65 -8.17 -10.00
N ASN A 4 17.41 -7.09 -10.18
CA ASN A 4 18.29 -6.57 -9.15
C ASN A 4 17.47 -5.73 -8.17
N VAL A 5 17.33 -6.21 -6.94
CA VAL A 5 16.67 -5.48 -5.86
C VAL A 5 17.72 -4.62 -5.15
N ARG A 6 17.56 -3.30 -5.21
CA ARG A 6 18.48 -2.34 -4.58
C ARG A 6 17.77 -1.56 -3.49
N CYS A 7 18.52 -1.23 -2.44
CA CYS A 7 18.01 -0.41 -1.34
C CYS A 7 17.66 1.01 -1.83
N ARG A 8 16.44 1.49 -1.52
CA ARG A 8 15.98 2.83 -1.90
C ARG A 8 16.81 3.96 -1.27
N HIS A 9 17.43 3.71 -0.12
CA HIS A 9 18.19 4.73 0.61
C HIS A 9 19.68 4.77 0.23
N CYS A 10 20.37 3.63 0.25
CA CYS A 10 21.84 3.58 0.01
C CYS A 10 22.25 2.93 -1.32
N ASN A 11 21.27 2.55 -2.16
CA ASN A 11 21.47 1.94 -3.47
C ASN A 11 22.33 0.65 -3.48
N LYS A 12 22.57 0.03 -2.32
CA LYS A 12 23.24 -1.27 -2.24
C LYS A 12 22.34 -2.37 -2.78
N LEU A 13 22.96 -3.32 -3.47
CA LEU A 13 22.29 -4.55 -3.90
C LEU A 13 21.87 -5.33 -2.67
N LEU A 14 20.59 -5.70 -2.60
CA LEU A 14 20.02 -6.50 -1.53
C LEU A 14 19.84 -7.95 -1.99
N ALA A 15 19.34 -8.15 -3.22
CA ALA A 15 19.11 -9.47 -3.79
C ALA A 15 19.08 -9.42 -5.33
N ARG A 16 19.27 -10.60 -5.95
CA ARG A 16 18.89 -10.87 -7.34
C ARG A 16 17.79 -11.92 -7.29
N ALA A 17 16.55 -11.55 -7.63
CA ALA A 17 15.40 -12.42 -7.38
C ALA A 17 14.32 -12.26 -8.46
N SER A 18 13.57 -13.34 -8.69
CA SER A 18 12.24 -13.29 -9.29
C SER A 18 11.24 -13.39 -8.15
N PHE A 19 10.37 -12.39 -8.03
CA PHE A 19 9.44 -12.24 -6.93
C PHE A 19 8.21 -11.48 -7.44
N ASP A 20 7.07 -11.70 -6.80
CA ASP A 20 5.90 -10.81 -6.92
C ASP A 20 5.92 -9.74 -5.83
N PHE A 21 6.38 -10.11 -4.63
CA PHE A 21 6.55 -9.22 -3.50
C PHE A 21 7.81 -9.60 -2.72
N ILE A 22 8.55 -8.60 -2.23
CA ILE A 22 9.67 -8.79 -1.30
C ILE A 22 9.68 -7.68 -0.25
N GLU A 23 9.84 -8.09 1.02
CA GLU A 23 10.15 -7.19 2.13
C GLU A 23 11.53 -7.56 2.69
N VAL A 24 12.46 -6.61 2.67
CA VAL A 24 13.84 -6.87 3.10
C VAL A 24 14.46 -5.66 3.78
N LYS A 25 15.03 -5.88 4.97
CA LYS A 25 15.79 -4.87 5.69
C LYS A 25 17.19 -4.75 5.10
N CYS A 26 17.62 -3.53 4.80
CA CYS A 26 18.99 -3.30 4.33
C CYS A 26 19.99 -3.50 5.48
N PRO A 27 20.99 -4.40 5.38
CA PRO A 27 21.94 -4.62 6.46
C PRO A 27 22.86 -3.41 6.72
N ARG A 28 23.07 -2.54 5.71
CA ARG A 28 23.92 -1.35 5.80
C ARG A 28 23.22 -0.18 6.49
N CYS A 29 22.09 0.29 5.94
CA CYS A 29 21.40 1.51 6.41
C CYS A 29 20.11 1.25 7.19
N LYS A 30 19.74 -0.02 7.38
CA LYS A 30 18.59 -0.49 8.17
C LYS A 30 17.21 -0.10 7.61
N THR A 31 17.13 0.60 6.48
CA THR A 31 15.89 0.86 5.73
C THR A 31 15.17 -0.45 5.41
N LEU A 32 13.87 -0.52 5.73
CA LEU A 32 12.98 -1.57 5.28
C LEU A 32 12.56 -1.26 3.84
N ASN A 33 12.79 -2.19 2.92
CA ASN A 33 12.44 -2.05 1.51
C ASN A 33 11.29 -3.00 1.20
N THR A 34 10.16 -2.44 0.79
CA THR A 34 8.96 -3.18 0.35
C THR A 34 8.82 -2.93 -1.14
N ILE A 35 8.94 -3.98 -1.95
CA ILE A 35 9.01 -3.87 -3.41
C ILE A 35 8.07 -4.92 -4.01
N THR A 36 7.21 -4.46 -4.91
CA THR A 36 6.29 -5.28 -5.69
C THR A 36 6.79 -5.37 -7.13
N SER A 37 6.61 -6.52 -7.77
CA SER A 37 7.02 -6.72 -9.16
C SER A 37 6.16 -5.85 -10.09
N PRO A 38 6.73 -5.23 -11.14
CA PRO A 38 5.94 -4.43 -12.08
C PRO A 38 4.86 -5.25 -12.82
N SER A 39 5.05 -6.57 -12.89
CA SER A 39 4.10 -7.51 -13.46
C SER A 39 3.00 -7.93 -12.50
N ALA A 40 3.12 -7.65 -11.20
CA ALA A 40 2.05 -7.84 -10.25
C ALA A 40 1.03 -6.72 -10.50
N ILE A 41 0.07 -7.01 -11.36
CA ILE A 41 -1.10 -6.16 -11.58
C ILE A 41 -1.86 -6.15 -10.26
N GLU A 42 -1.85 -5.03 -9.54
CA GLU A 42 -2.68 -4.88 -8.36
C GLU A 42 -4.14 -5.08 -8.79
N HIS A 43 -4.78 -6.14 -8.27
CA HIS A 43 -6.20 -6.36 -8.54
C HIS A 43 -6.97 -5.15 -7.99
N PRO A 44 -7.79 -4.47 -8.81
CA PRO A 44 -8.51 -3.29 -8.35
C PRO A 44 -9.48 -3.69 -7.23
N THR A 45 -9.16 -3.29 -6.00
CA THR A 45 -9.99 -3.49 -4.80
C THR A 45 -11.16 -2.51 -4.69
N TYR A 46 -11.44 -1.73 -5.74
CA TYR A 46 -12.46 -0.67 -5.70
C TYR A 46 -13.92 -1.17 -5.57
N THR A 47 -14.18 -2.46 -5.75
CA THR A 47 -15.55 -3.03 -5.66
C THR A 47 -15.77 -3.86 -4.40
N ARG A 48 -15.63 -3.25 -3.23
CA ARG A 48 -16.39 -3.71 -2.05
C ARG A 48 -17.36 -2.62 -1.65
N ASN A 49 -18.50 -2.57 -2.35
CA ASN A 49 -19.67 -1.85 -1.87
C ASN A 49 -20.08 -2.49 -0.54
N HIS A 50 -19.74 -1.84 0.56
CA HIS A 50 -20.23 -2.17 1.90
C HIS A 50 -21.72 -1.79 1.98
N ALA A 51 -22.59 -2.59 1.37
CA ALA A 51 -24.01 -2.53 1.66
C ALA A 51 -24.28 -3.37 2.93
N CYS A 52 -24.28 -2.74 4.10
CA CYS A 52 -25.24 -2.96 5.20
C CYS A 52 -24.84 -2.12 6.43
N GLY A 53 -25.61 -1.09 6.75
CA GLY A 53 -25.64 -0.46 8.08
C GLY A 53 -25.15 0.98 8.19
N GLU A 54 -25.75 1.92 7.45
CA GLU A 54 -25.55 3.36 7.70
C GLU A 54 -26.62 3.86 8.70
N GLN A 55 -26.22 4.15 9.94
CA GLN A 55 -26.90 5.14 10.77
C GLN A 55 -25.95 6.33 10.91
N GLN A 56 -26.06 7.28 9.99
CA GLN A 56 -25.33 8.54 10.07
C GLN A 56 -26.28 9.59 10.65
N GLU A 57 -26.08 9.88 11.93
CA GLU A 57 -26.77 10.90 12.71
C GLU A 57 -26.44 12.28 12.13
N THR A 58 -27.34 12.82 11.29
CA THR A 58 -27.18 14.16 10.71
C THR A 58 -27.48 15.21 11.77
N SER A 59 -26.44 15.81 12.34
CA SER A 59 -26.56 17.07 13.09
C SER A 59 -26.97 18.20 12.13
N VAL A 60 -28.26 18.52 12.09
CA VAL A 60 -28.78 19.69 11.36
C VAL A 60 -28.93 20.84 12.37
N PRO A 61 -28.38 22.05 12.12
CA PRO A 61 -28.58 23.18 13.02
C PRO A 61 -30.01 23.70 12.87
N ARG A 62 -30.72 23.75 13.99
CA ARG A 62 -32.12 24.16 14.11
C ARG A 62 -32.23 25.68 13.95
N TYR A 63 -32.74 26.16 12.82
CA TYR A 63 -33.37 27.48 12.77
C TYR A 63 -34.89 27.29 12.73
N HIS A 64 -35.56 27.73 13.77
CA HIS A 64 -37.01 27.96 13.78
C HIS A 64 -37.20 29.45 14.04
N THR A 65 -37.63 30.17 13.01
CA THR A 65 -38.28 31.48 13.13
C THR A 65 -39.78 31.26 13.25
N ALA A 66 -40.41 31.90 14.23
CA ALA A 66 -41.82 32.25 14.27
C ALA A 66 -41.91 33.71 14.74
#